data_AF-A0A3B9DH47-F1
#
_entry.id   AF-A0A3B9DH47-F1
#
_cell.length_a   1.000
_cell.length_b   1.000
_cell.length_c   1.000
_cell.angle_alpha   90.00
_cell.angle_beta   90.00
_cell.angle_gamma   90.00
#
_symmetry.space_group_name_H-M   'P 1'
#
loop_
_entity.id
_entity.type
_entity.pdbx_description
1 polymer ?
#
loop_
_entity_poly.entity_id
_entity_poly.type
_entity_poly.pdbx_seq_one_letter_code
_entity_poly.pdbx_strand_id
1 'polypeptide(L)'
;MILATGHSQSASRLAIYLNNVHPLEPVYDGVMVHGGGGRIRDDQEVKIFKIMAETDMPRRAAAPQPNTETFHQWEIAGSSHVDIPFEIEWSKVRLLREGLPMVDPAPRDPGCELPAHSRVPFRDVMNAAFEHLVRWVREDISPPAADPLQVARMMPNVTFARDDSGNILGGIRLAAHVVATAKNTGMNSGTNGFCFLYGSHEPFDQATIDRLYPNQEAYVNAVKEVVSENIEDGYILPYAAQRTISEAEASDIGR
;
A
#
# COMPACT_ATOMS: atom_id res chain seq x y z
N MET A 1 -8.76 -8.70 23.81
CA MET A 1 -8.40 -8.18 22.48
C MET A 1 -6.89 -8.17 22.32
N ILE A 2 -6.39 -9.20 21.65
CA ILE A 2 -5.01 -9.36 21.21
C ILE A 2 -5.07 -9.45 19.68
N LEU A 3 -4.39 -8.52 19.01
CA LEU A 3 -4.27 -8.52 17.55
C LEU A 3 -2.87 -8.97 17.15
N ALA A 4 -2.78 -9.82 16.13
CA ALA A 4 -1.49 -10.19 15.53
C ALA A 4 -1.28 -9.43 14.22
N THR A 5 -0.03 -9.08 13.93
CA THR A 5 0.36 -8.56 12.62
C THR A 5 1.68 -9.13 12.14
N GLY A 6 1.84 -9.25 10.82
CA GLY A 6 3.08 -9.67 10.19
C GLY A 6 3.25 -9.06 8.81
N HIS A 7 4.48 -8.70 8.49
CA HIS A 7 4.92 -8.18 7.19
C HIS A 7 5.87 -9.18 6.54
N SER A 8 5.72 -9.43 5.24
CA SER A 8 6.73 -10.18 4.47
C SER A 8 6.97 -11.61 4.99
N GLN A 9 8.15 -11.90 5.54
CA GLN A 9 8.47 -13.19 6.14
C GLN A 9 7.63 -13.48 7.39
N SER A 10 7.39 -12.49 8.25
CA SER A 10 6.55 -12.70 9.44
C SER A 10 5.09 -12.89 9.07
N ALA A 11 4.61 -12.24 8.01
CA ALA A 11 3.29 -12.52 7.42
C ALA A 11 3.18 -13.98 6.96
N SER A 12 4.23 -14.51 6.34
CA SER A 12 4.27 -15.91 5.87
C SER A 12 4.25 -16.90 7.02
N ARG A 13 4.95 -16.60 8.13
CA ARG A 13 4.88 -17.41 9.36
C ARG A 13 3.52 -17.32 10.03
N LEU A 14 2.95 -16.13 10.09
CA LEU A 14 1.63 -15.88 10.66
C LEU A 14 0.55 -16.64 9.89
N ALA A 15 0.61 -16.67 8.56
CA ALA A 15 -0.31 -17.47 7.76
C ALA A 15 -0.17 -18.99 8.01
N ILE A 16 1.05 -19.52 8.18
CA ILE A 16 1.24 -20.92 8.57
C ILE A 16 0.56 -21.19 9.93
N TYR A 17 0.72 -20.28 10.89
CA TYR A 17 0.06 -20.37 12.18
C TYR A 17 -1.48 -20.33 12.06
N LEU A 18 -2.04 -19.39 11.27
CA LEU A 18 -3.48 -19.31 11.02
C LEU A 18 -4.04 -20.55 10.30
N ASN A 19 -3.24 -21.18 9.46
CA ASN A 19 -3.69 -22.35 8.71
C ASN A 19 -3.69 -23.64 9.55
N ASN A 20 -2.74 -23.76 10.49
CA ASN A 20 -2.43 -25.05 11.12
C ASN A 20 -2.57 -25.07 12.64
N VAL A 21 -2.47 -23.93 13.31
CA VAL A 21 -2.37 -23.86 14.79
C VAL A 21 -3.54 -23.09 15.41
N HIS A 22 -3.82 -21.87 14.94
CA HIS A 22 -4.90 -21.04 15.50
C HIS A 22 -6.28 -21.74 15.51
N PRO A 23 -6.68 -22.54 14.50
CA PRO A 23 -7.95 -23.29 14.55
C PRO A 23 -8.02 -24.36 15.65
N LEU A 24 -6.88 -24.78 16.21
CA LEU A 24 -6.81 -25.76 17.30
C LEU A 24 -6.71 -25.06 18.67
N GLU A 25 -5.98 -23.95 18.71
CA GLU A 25 -5.74 -23.17 19.92
C GLU A 25 -5.78 -21.66 19.58
N PRO A 26 -6.99 -21.05 19.59
CA PRO A 26 -7.16 -19.66 19.20
C PRO A 26 -6.61 -18.72 20.28
N VAL A 27 -5.66 -17.86 19.90
CA VAL A 27 -5.00 -16.90 20.81
C VAL A 27 -5.32 -15.45 20.44
N TYR A 28 -5.45 -15.16 19.15
CA TYR A 28 -5.71 -13.80 18.65
C TYR A 28 -7.18 -13.58 18.34
N ASP A 29 -7.69 -12.41 18.72
CA ASP A 29 -9.06 -11.97 18.44
C ASP A 29 -9.20 -11.44 17.00
N GLY A 30 -8.10 -11.00 16.39
CA GLY A 30 -8.05 -10.56 14.99
C GLY A 30 -6.63 -10.45 14.48
N VAL A 31 -6.46 -10.47 13.16
CA VAL A 31 -5.14 -10.61 12.54
C VAL A 31 -5.01 -9.75 11.30
N MET A 32 -3.94 -8.97 11.23
CA MET A 32 -3.53 -8.25 10.03
C MET A 32 -2.36 -8.95 9.34
N VAL A 33 -2.49 -9.30 8.07
CA VAL A 33 -1.42 -9.93 7.30
C VAL A 33 -1.06 -9.03 6.14
N HIS A 34 0.21 -8.65 6.00
CA HIS A 34 0.59 -7.75 4.92
C HIS A 34 1.90 -8.10 4.23
N GLY A 35 2.00 -7.75 2.95
CA GLY A 35 3.19 -8.02 2.14
C GLY A 35 3.57 -9.51 2.02
N GLY A 36 2.64 -10.45 2.28
CA GLY A 36 2.98 -11.87 2.37
C GLY A 36 1.79 -12.78 2.65
N GLY A 37 2.03 -13.87 3.38
CA GLY A 37 0.97 -14.71 3.95
C GLY A 37 0.31 -15.76 3.04
N GLY A 38 0.59 -15.79 1.73
CA GLY A 38 0.01 -16.82 0.85
C GLY A 38 -1.53 -16.88 0.91
N ARG A 39 -2.10 -18.06 0.67
CA ARG A 39 -3.52 -18.32 0.92
C ARG A 39 -3.71 -18.69 2.38
N ILE A 40 -4.71 -18.07 3.02
CA ILE A 40 -5.08 -18.34 4.41
C ILE A 40 -6.43 -19.06 4.39
N ARG A 41 -6.66 -20.03 5.28
CA ARG A 41 -7.96 -20.69 5.39
C ARG A 41 -9.02 -19.72 5.88
N ASP A 42 -10.22 -19.83 5.33
CA ASP A 42 -11.37 -18.94 5.53
C ASP A 42 -12.54 -19.63 6.27
N ASP A 43 -12.30 -20.82 6.82
CA ASP A 43 -13.23 -21.62 7.62
C ASP A 43 -13.03 -21.44 9.15
N GLN A 44 -12.51 -20.28 9.55
CA GLN A 44 -12.24 -19.93 10.96
C GLN A 44 -12.96 -18.63 11.36
N GLU A 45 -13.29 -18.52 12.65
CA GLU A 45 -14.05 -17.38 13.20
C GLU A 45 -13.21 -16.10 13.36
N VAL A 46 -11.89 -16.22 13.46
CA VAL A 46 -11.00 -15.07 13.64
C VAL A 46 -11.06 -14.14 12.44
N LYS A 47 -11.16 -12.83 12.70
CA LYS A 47 -11.20 -11.81 11.66
C LYS A 47 -9.79 -11.58 11.10
N ILE A 48 -9.62 -11.77 9.80
CA ILE A 48 -8.33 -11.69 9.10
C ILE A 48 -8.43 -10.60 8.05
N PHE A 49 -7.62 -9.56 8.21
CA PHE A 49 -7.50 -8.48 7.25
C PHE A 49 -6.14 -8.55 6.56
N LYS A 50 -6.15 -8.86 5.27
CA LYS A 50 -4.96 -8.92 4.44
C LYS A 50 -4.80 -7.64 3.62
N ILE A 51 -3.61 -7.06 3.61
CA ILE A 51 -3.34 -5.84 2.83
C ILE A 51 -2.06 -6.03 1.99
N MET A 52 -2.15 -5.74 0.69
CA MET A 52 -1.10 -6.08 -0.28
C MET A 52 -0.67 -4.85 -1.08
N ALA A 53 0.63 -4.67 -1.25
CA ALA A 53 1.16 -3.67 -2.18
C ALA A 53 1.14 -4.22 -3.61
N GLU A 54 1.24 -3.35 -4.63
CA GLU A 54 1.39 -3.79 -6.02
C GLU A 54 2.57 -4.77 -6.17
N THR A 55 3.67 -4.55 -5.43
CA THR A 55 4.84 -5.43 -5.42
C THR A 55 4.52 -6.90 -5.13
N ASP A 56 3.51 -7.14 -4.28
CA ASP A 56 3.24 -8.48 -3.78
C ASP A 56 2.32 -9.28 -4.71
N MET A 57 1.54 -8.57 -5.54
CA MET A 57 0.46 -9.14 -6.32
C MET A 57 0.87 -10.01 -7.52
N PRO A 58 2.05 -9.87 -8.16
CA PRO A 58 2.49 -10.83 -9.19
C PRO A 58 2.47 -12.29 -8.73
N ARG A 59 2.65 -12.54 -7.42
CA ARG A 59 2.66 -13.90 -6.82
C ARG A 59 1.29 -14.34 -6.29
N ARG A 60 0.27 -13.48 -6.34
CA ARG A 60 -1.02 -13.67 -5.65
C ARG A 60 -2.22 -13.53 -6.57
N ALA A 61 -2.16 -12.63 -7.55
CA ALA A 61 -3.29 -12.29 -8.41
C ALA A 61 -3.78 -13.47 -9.28
N ALA A 62 -2.95 -14.50 -9.53
CA ALA A 62 -3.37 -15.71 -10.23
C ALA A 62 -4.23 -16.66 -9.38
N ALA A 63 -4.29 -16.44 -8.06
CA ALA A 63 -5.09 -17.23 -7.12
C ALA A 63 -5.79 -16.28 -6.14
N PRO A 64 -6.71 -15.44 -6.62
CA PRO A 64 -7.40 -14.47 -5.78
C PRO A 64 -8.17 -15.18 -4.67
N GLN A 65 -8.21 -14.55 -3.50
CA GLN A 65 -9.00 -15.00 -2.37
C GLN A 65 -10.15 -14.00 -2.17
N PRO A 66 -11.42 -14.42 -2.38
CA PRO A 66 -12.55 -13.52 -2.23
C PRO A 66 -12.74 -13.15 -0.76
N ASN A 67 -13.36 -11.99 -0.55
CA ASN A 67 -13.80 -11.57 0.78
C ASN A 67 -14.89 -12.51 1.32
N THR A 68 -14.84 -12.78 2.62
CA THR A 68 -15.81 -13.56 3.40
C THR A 68 -16.21 -12.81 4.67
N GLU A 69 -17.08 -13.38 5.49
CA GLU A 69 -17.47 -12.84 6.81
C GLU A 69 -16.31 -12.74 7.82
N THR A 70 -15.18 -13.42 7.55
CA THR A 70 -14.02 -13.46 8.45
C THR A 70 -12.69 -13.18 7.75
N PHE A 71 -12.67 -13.00 6.42
CA PHE A 71 -11.47 -12.66 5.65
C PHE A 71 -11.73 -11.51 4.68
N HIS A 72 -11.00 -10.40 4.80
CA HIS A 72 -11.01 -9.30 3.83
C HIS A 72 -9.60 -9.05 3.27
N GLN A 73 -9.50 -8.70 1.99
CA GLN A 73 -8.25 -8.28 1.36
C GLN A 73 -8.37 -6.90 0.69
N TRP A 74 -7.37 -6.04 0.90
CA TRP A 74 -7.15 -4.82 0.11
C TRP A 74 -5.84 -4.88 -0.66
N GLU A 75 -5.84 -4.25 -1.83
CA GLU A 75 -4.68 -4.16 -2.72
C GLU A 75 -4.44 -2.68 -3.07
N ILE A 76 -3.24 -2.16 -2.81
CA ILE A 76 -2.94 -0.73 -2.91
C ILE A 76 -2.16 -0.46 -4.21
N ALA A 77 -2.81 0.24 -5.15
CA ALA A 77 -2.26 0.57 -6.46
C ALA A 77 -1.03 1.48 -6.37
N GLY A 78 0.01 1.20 -7.16
CA GLY A 78 1.22 2.03 -7.24
C GLY A 78 2.16 1.92 -6.04
N SER A 79 1.78 1.19 -4.98
CA SER A 79 2.59 1.05 -3.77
C SER A 79 3.63 -0.08 -3.87
N SER A 80 4.69 0.05 -3.09
CA SER A 80 5.78 -0.93 -3.03
C SER A 80 5.84 -1.64 -1.68
N HIS A 81 6.42 -2.84 -1.67
CA HIS A 81 6.61 -3.63 -0.44
C HIS A 81 7.41 -2.85 0.62
N VAL A 82 8.33 -2.00 0.16
CA VAL A 82 8.98 -0.95 0.94
C VAL A 82 8.85 0.36 0.18
N ASP A 83 7.93 1.21 0.63
CA ASP A 83 7.64 2.54 0.10
C ASP A 83 8.53 3.60 0.76
N ILE A 84 8.44 4.85 0.26
CA ILE A 84 9.31 5.92 0.78
C ILE A 84 9.10 6.18 2.27
N PRO A 85 7.88 6.22 2.82
CA PRO A 85 7.70 6.44 4.26
C PRO A 85 8.34 5.34 5.09
N PHE A 86 8.27 4.06 4.66
CA PHE A 86 8.95 2.98 5.36
C PHE A 86 10.47 3.21 5.45
N GLU A 87 11.13 3.53 4.32
CA GLU A 87 12.59 3.73 4.33
C GLU A 87 13.00 4.98 5.12
N ILE A 88 12.16 6.02 5.16
CA ILE A 88 12.38 7.20 6.01
C ILE A 88 12.31 6.86 7.49
N GLU A 89 11.31 6.08 7.94
CA GLU A 89 11.24 5.64 9.34
C GLU A 89 12.42 4.73 9.69
N TRP A 90 12.83 3.86 8.77
CA TRP A 90 14.05 3.06 8.94
C TRP A 90 15.31 3.93 9.04
N SER A 91 15.39 5.02 8.26
CA SER A 91 16.50 5.98 8.36
C SER A 91 16.61 6.60 9.76
N LYS A 92 15.48 6.93 10.40
CA LYS A 92 15.49 7.46 11.77
C LYS A 92 16.07 6.46 12.77
N VAL A 93 15.71 5.19 12.65
CA VAL A 93 16.27 4.11 13.48
C VAL A 93 17.77 3.95 13.27
N ARG A 94 18.25 4.07 12.02
CA ARG A 94 19.69 4.05 11.71
C ARG A 94 20.43 5.21 12.36
N LEU A 95 19.90 6.43 12.25
CA LEU A 95 20.47 7.62 12.90
C LEU A 95 20.56 7.45 14.42
N LEU A 96 19.49 6.97 15.06
CA LEU A 96 19.47 6.70 16.50
C LEU A 96 20.55 5.69 16.92
N ARG A 97 20.69 4.59 16.17
CA ARG A 97 21.73 3.57 16.42
C ARG A 97 23.13 4.16 16.35
N GLU A 98 23.34 5.15 15.49
CA GLU A 98 24.61 5.83 15.28
C GLU A 98 24.84 7.01 16.25
N GLY A 99 23.89 7.25 17.17
CA GLY A 99 23.96 8.36 18.11
C GLY A 99 23.76 9.74 17.45
N LEU A 100 23.17 9.76 16.25
CA LEU A 100 22.93 10.98 15.47
C LEU A 100 21.51 11.53 15.70
N PRO A 101 21.31 12.86 15.63
CA PRO A 101 19.97 13.45 15.65
C PRO A 101 19.12 13.01 14.46
N MET A 102 17.82 12.78 14.69
CA MET A 102 16.86 12.37 13.65
C MET A 102 16.34 13.55 12.79
N VAL A 103 17.17 14.56 12.54
CA VAL A 103 16.74 15.82 11.92
C VAL A 103 16.73 15.79 10.39
N ASP A 104 17.42 14.84 9.78
CA ASP A 104 17.50 14.71 8.31
C ASP A 104 17.54 13.24 7.87
N PRO A 105 16.44 12.49 8.06
CA PRO A 105 16.36 11.11 7.58
C PRO A 105 16.29 11.10 6.06
N ALA A 106 17.18 10.33 5.43
CA ALA A 106 17.24 10.19 3.98
C ALA A 106 17.13 8.71 3.55
N PRO A 107 16.43 8.43 2.44
CA PRO A 107 16.41 7.08 1.91
C PRO A 107 17.80 6.69 1.43
N ARG A 108 18.15 5.42 1.59
CA ARG A 108 19.36 4.88 0.96
C ARG A 108 19.14 4.80 -0.54
N ASP A 109 20.23 4.88 -1.29
CA ASP A 109 20.26 4.38 -2.66
C ASP A 109 20.52 2.86 -2.61
N PRO A 110 19.54 2.01 -2.93
CA PRO A 110 19.74 0.56 -2.96
C PRO A 110 20.51 0.07 -4.18
N GLY A 111 20.85 0.93 -5.15
CA GLY A 111 21.51 0.55 -6.41
C GLY A 111 20.57 -0.17 -7.37
N CYS A 112 19.31 0.27 -7.44
CA CYS A 112 18.33 -0.24 -8.40
C CYS A 112 18.42 0.47 -9.75
N GLU A 113 17.87 -0.15 -10.78
CA GLU A 113 17.86 0.38 -12.15
C GLU A 113 17.00 1.63 -12.27
N LEU A 114 15.86 1.67 -11.57
CA LEU A 114 14.97 2.84 -11.49
C LEU A 114 15.04 3.47 -10.09
N PRO A 115 14.74 4.78 -9.96
CA PRO A 115 14.71 5.45 -8.66
C PRO A 115 13.78 4.71 -7.70
N ALA A 116 14.35 4.21 -6.60
CA ALA A 116 13.69 3.27 -5.72
C ALA A 116 12.63 3.92 -4.82
N HIS A 117 11.76 3.06 -4.29
CA HIS A 117 10.65 3.37 -3.38
C HIS A 117 9.50 4.06 -4.12
N SER A 118 8.34 3.43 -4.16
CA SER A 118 7.12 4.14 -4.57
C SER A 118 6.84 5.32 -3.62
N ARG A 119 6.13 6.34 -4.13
CA ARG A 119 5.66 7.48 -3.33
C ARG A 119 4.19 7.36 -2.93
N VAL A 120 3.54 6.23 -3.21
CA VAL A 120 2.19 5.95 -2.73
C VAL A 120 2.26 5.49 -1.26
N PRO A 121 1.64 6.21 -0.31
CA PRO A 121 1.82 5.94 1.11
C PRO A 121 0.98 4.74 1.58
N PHE A 122 1.55 3.54 1.50
CA PHE A 122 0.90 2.29 1.92
C PHE A 122 0.40 2.37 3.37
N ARG A 123 1.16 3.06 4.23
CA ARG A 123 0.83 3.26 5.65
C ARG A 123 -0.53 3.90 5.88
N ASP A 124 -1.01 4.76 4.98
CA ASP A 124 -2.27 5.48 5.20
C ASP A 124 -3.46 4.53 5.11
N VAL A 125 -3.42 3.60 4.14
CA VAL A 125 -4.41 2.53 3.99
C VAL A 125 -4.28 1.50 5.11
N MET A 126 -3.04 1.14 5.48
CA MET A 126 -2.79 0.23 6.60
C MET A 126 -3.37 0.74 7.92
N ASN A 127 -3.26 2.05 8.19
CA ASN A 127 -3.81 2.64 9.40
C ASN A 127 -5.34 2.60 9.41
N ALA A 128 -6.01 2.87 8.28
CA ALA A 128 -7.45 2.69 8.16
C ALA A 128 -7.86 1.22 8.33
N ALA A 129 -7.11 0.29 7.72
CA ALA A 129 -7.35 -1.14 7.86
C ALA A 129 -7.25 -1.63 9.32
N PHE A 130 -6.38 -1.02 10.14
CA PHE A 130 -6.29 -1.35 11.56
C PHE A 130 -7.52 -0.88 12.34
N GLU A 131 -8.01 0.34 12.08
CA GLU A 131 -9.24 0.84 12.70
C GLU A 131 -10.43 -0.05 12.33
N HIS A 132 -10.55 -0.43 11.06
CA HIS A 132 -11.57 -1.38 10.61
C HIS A 132 -11.40 -2.76 11.24
N LEU A 133 -10.19 -3.29 11.37
CA LEU A 133 -9.96 -4.57 12.06
C LEU A 133 -10.39 -4.50 13.53
N VAL A 134 -10.08 -3.42 14.23
CA VAL A 134 -10.49 -3.22 15.63
C VAL A 134 -12.03 -3.21 15.74
N ARG A 135 -12.70 -2.47 14.86
CA ARG A 135 -14.18 -2.42 14.83
C ARG A 135 -14.78 -3.77 14.44
N TRP A 136 -14.18 -4.46 13.47
CA TRP A 136 -14.64 -5.78 13.06
C TRP A 136 -14.57 -6.80 14.19
N VAL A 137 -13.50 -6.77 14.98
CA VAL A 137 -13.33 -7.66 16.14
C VAL A 137 -14.27 -7.29 17.29
N ARG A 138 -14.49 -6.00 17.55
CA ARG A 138 -15.26 -5.53 18.73
C ARG A 138 -16.76 -5.44 18.49
N GLU A 139 -17.15 -5.08 17.28
CA GLU A 139 -18.50 -4.65 16.93
C GLU A 139 -19.11 -5.52 15.81
N ASP A 140 -18.35 -6.47 15.27
CA ASP A 140 -18.72 -7.31 14.12
C ASP A 140 -19.14 -6.49 12.88
N ILE A 141 -18.54 -5.31 12.74
CA ILE A 141 -18.71 -4.44 11.57
C ILE A 141 -17.62 -4.76 10.55
N SER A 142 -17.99 -5.42 9.45
CA SER A 142 -17.06 -5.77 8.38
C SER A 142 -16.40 -4.52 7.76
N PRO A 143 -15.10 -4.58 7.42
CA PRO A 143 -14.42 -3.51 6.69
C PRO A 143 -15.06 -3.25 5.32
N PRO A 144 -14.89 -2.06 4.71
CA PRO A 144 -15.31 -1.84 3.33
C PRO A 144 -14.60 -2.80 2.38
N ALA A 145 -15.29 -3.24 1.33
CA ALA A 145 -14.67 -3.96 0.23
C ALA A 145 -13.85 -3.01 -0.66
N ALA A 146 -12.89 -3.54 -1.41
CA ALA A 146 -12.18 -2.82 -2.45
C ALA A 146 -12.01 -3.73 -3.66
N ASP A 147 -12.05 -3.15 -4.86
CA ASP A 147 -11.77 -3.88 -6.08
C ASP A 147 -10.30 -4.34 -6.09
N PRO A 148 -9.99 -5.54 -6.60
CA PRO A 148 -8.61 -5.99 -6.77
C PRO A 148 -7.88 -5.17 -7.85
N LEU A 149 -6.56 -5.27 -7.89
CA LEU A 149 -5.77 -4.76 -9.01
C LEU A 149 -6.20 -5.46 -10.30
N GLN A 150 -6.40 -4.68 -11.36
CA GLN A 150 -6.90 -5.20 -12.62
C GLN A 150 -5.83 -6.03 -13.33
N VAL A 151 -6.17 -7.28 -13.65
CA VAL A 151 -5.31 -8.21 -14.39
C VAL A 151 -5.69 -8.16 -15.87
N ALA A 152 -4.76 -7.72 -16.72
CA ALA A 152 -4.94 -7.74 -18.18
C ALA A 152 -4.82 -9.16 -18.75
N ARG A 153 -3.94 -9.99 -18.16
CA ARG A 153 -3.74 -11.39 -18.58
C ARG A 153 -3.19 -12.20 -17.41
N MET A 154 -3.74 -13.39 -17.19
CA MET A 154 -3.34 -14.26 -16.08
C MET A 154 -2.25 -15.28 -16.46
N MET A 155 -2.21 -15.73 -17.72
CA MET A 155 -1.33 -16.81 -18.20
C MET A 155 -0.57 -16.41 -19.47
N PRO A 156 0.67 -16.90 -19.70
CA PRO A 156 1.44 -17.83 -18.85
C PRO A 156 2.05 -17.15 -17.61
N ASN A 157 2.14 -15.82 -17.61
CA ASN A 157 2.52 -14.99 -16.48
C ASN A 157 1.46 -13.91 -16.28
N VAL A 158 1.20 -13.56 -15.02
CA VAL A 158 0.32 -12.44 -14.67
C VAL A 158 0.89 -11.14 -15.22
N THR A 159 0.05 -10.38 -15.92
CA THR A 159 0.32 -9.01 -16.33
C THR A 159 -0.86 -8.13 -15.91
N PHE A 160 -0.57 -7.05 -15.20
CA PHE A 160 -1.57 -6.09 -14.75
C PHE A 160 -1.96 -5.10 -15.86
N ALA A 161 -3.20 -4.64 -15.81
CA ALA A 161 -3.68 -3.53 -16.62
C ALA A 161 -3.10 -2.23 -16.08
N ARG A 162 -2.65 -1.36 -16.99
CA ARG A 162 -2.04 -0.07 -16.69
C ARG A 162 -2.66 1.01 -17.57
N ASP A 163 -2.67 2.24 -17.07
CA ASP A 163 -3.01 3.41 -17.87
C ASP A 163 -1.85 3.82 -18.80
N ASP A 164 -2.07 4.89 -19.58
CA ASP A 164 -1.10 5.43 -20.53
C ASP A 164 0.19 5.95 -19.87
N SER A 165 0.13 6.24 -18.58
CA SER A 165 1.29 6.67 -17.77
C SER A 165 2.05 5.48 -17.15
N GLY A 166 1.59 4.25 -17.38
CA GLY A 166 2.16 3.04 -16.80
C GLY A 166 1.77 2.79 -15.35
N ASN A 167 0.83 3.54 -14.79
CA ASN A 167 0.29 3.35 -13.46
C ASN A 167 -0.76 2.23 -13.48
N ILE A 168 -0.75 1.35 -12.47
CA ILE A 168 -1.65 0.19 -12.41
C ILE A 168 -3.12 0.61 -12.18
N LEU A 169 -4.05 -0.13 -12.78
CA LEU A 169 -5.50 0.04 -12.63
C LEU A 169 -6.08 -0.91 -11.56
N GLY A 170 -7.26 -0.58 -11.03
CA GLY A 170 -7.91 -1.29 -9.92
C GLY A 170 -7.23 -1.02 -8.58
N GLY A 171 -7.60 -1.79 -7.55
CA GLY A 171 -7.12 -1.58 -6.19
C GLY A 171 -7.64 -0.28 -5.56
N ILE A 172 -7.19 -0.04 -4.34
CA ILE A 172 -7.30 1.26 -3.68
C ILE A 172 -6.30 2.21 -4.33
N ARG A 173 -6.81 3.32 -4.89
CA ARG A 173 -6.02 4.33 -5.59
C ARG A 173 -6.01 5.63 -4.81
N LEU A 174 -4.89 5.91 -4.13
CA LEU A 174 -4.69 7.15 -3.39
C LEU A 174 -4.41 8.33 -4.34
N ALA A 175 -4.53 9.56 -3.84
CA ALA A 175 -4.25 10.77 -4.61
C ALA A 175 -2.84 10.78 -5.23
N ALA A 176 -1.83 10.24 -4.53
CA ALA A 176 -0.46 10.07 -5.03
C ALA A 176 -0.35 9.17 -6.29
N HIS A 177 -1.41 8.40 -6.61
CA HIS A 177 -1.50 7.50 -7.76
C HIS A 177 -2.50 7.98 -8.81
N VAL A 178 -3.66 8.51 -8.39
CA VAL A 178 -4.70 9.01 -9.30
C VAL A 178 -4.33 10.37 -9.89
N VAL A 179 -3.90 11.30 -9.04
CA VAL A 179 -3.45 12.64 -9.44
C VAL A 179 -1.96 12.58 -9.73
N ALA A 180 -1.61 11.77 -10.74
CA ALA A 180 -0.24 11.40 -11.01
C ALA A 180 0.61 12.62 -11.40
N THR A 181 1.69 12.81 -10.65
CA THR A 181 2.84 13.67 -11.00
C THR A 181 4.07 12.86 -11.38
N ALA A 182 3.93 11.53 -11.32
CA ALA A 182 4.96 10.55 -11.56
C ALA A 182 4.31 9.20 -11.92
N LYS A 183 5.10 8.33 -12.53
CA LYS A 183 4.79 6.91 -12.58
C LYS A 183 5.25 6.25 -11.28
N ASN A 184 4.31 5.69 -10.53
CA ASN A 184 4.60 4.89 -9.33
C ASN A 184 4.26 3.42 -9.63
N THR A 185 5.17 2.52 -9.26
CA THR A 185 4.91 1.08 -9.37
C THR A 185 5.60 0.31 -8.26
N GLY A 186 5.02 -0.83 -7.89
CA GLY A 186 5.66 -1.81 -7.04
C GLY A 186 6.84 -2.56 -7.69
N MET A 187 7.14 -2.36 -8.98
CA MET A 187 8.15 -3.11 -9.73
C MET A 187 9.47 -2.34 -9.86
N ASN A 188 10.60 -3.02 -9.64
CA ASN A 188 11.94 -2.52 -9.95
C ASN A 188 12.92 -3.71 -10.05
N SER A 189 14.09 -3.47 -10.63
CA SER A 189 15.17 -4.44 -10.86
C SER A 189 16.52 -3.81 -10.56
N GLY A 190 17.58 -4.61 -10.54
CA GLY A 190 18.94 -4.12 -10.32
C GLY A 190 19.88 -5.18 -9.79
N THR A 191 21.14 -4.78 -9.59
CA THR A 191 22.21 -5.66 -9.09
C THR A 191 21.99 -6.05 -7.62
N ASN A 192 21.31 -5.19 -6.86
CA ASN A 192 20.84 -5.52 -5.53
C ASN A 192 19.60 -6.45 -5.63
N GLY A 193 19.75 -7.68 -5.12
CA GLY A 193 18.70 -8.70 -5.15
C GLY A 193 17.39 -8.34 -4.44
N PHE A 194 17.35 -7.25 -3.67
CA PHE A 194 16.13 -6.73 -3.04
C PHE A 194 15.41 -5.64 -3.84
N CYS A 195 15.93 -5.21 -5.00
CA CYS A 195 15.30 -4.17 -5.81
C CYS A 195 13.84 -4.45 -6.15
N PHE A 196 13.49 -5.72 -6.35
CA PHE A 196 12.11 -6.13 -6.60
C PHE A 196 11.13 -5.79 -5.45
N LEU A 197 11.62 -5.47 -4.24
CA LEU A 197 10.81 -5.04 -3.11
C LEU A 197 10.60 -3.52 -3.04
N TYR A 198 11.48 -2.75 -3.66
CA TYR A 198 11.51 -1.31 -3.49
C TYR A 198 10.59 -0.58 -4.46
N GLY A 199 10.14 -1.22 -5.55
CA GLY A 199 9.36 -0.53 -6.57
C GLY A 199 10.09 0.70 -7.13
N SER A 200 9.39 1.54 -7.88
CA SER A 200 9.98 2.73 -8.47
C SER A 200 9.07 3.96 -8.43
N HIS A 201 9.72 5.10 -8.57
CA HIS A 201 9.10 6.41 -8.72
C HIS A 201 9.83 7.19 -9.81
N GLU A 202 9.13 7.48 -10.91
CA GLU A 202 9.69 8.20 -12.05
C GLU A 202 8.88 9.49 -12.26
N PRO A 203 9.38 10.66 -11.83
CA PRO A 203 8.65 11.92 -11.95
C PRO A 203 8.40 12.28 -13.42
N PHE A 204 7.25 12.86 -13.70
CA PHE A 204 6.95 13.39 -15.03
C PHE A 204 7.79 14.64 -15.31
N ASP A 205 8.02 14.91 -16.59
CA ASP A 205 8.63 16.16 -17.01
C ASP A 205 7.66 17.34 -16.81
N GLN A 206 8.22 18.55 -16.77
CA GLN A 206 7.43 19.76 -16.54
C GLN A 206 6.35 19.96 -17.61
N ALA A 207 6.64 19.65 -18.88
CA ALA A 207 5.68 19.77 -19.97
C ALA A 207 4.45 18.87 -19.78
N THR A 208 4.65 17.67 -19.22
CA THR A 208 3.55 16.76 -18.85
C THR A 208 2.78 17.29 -17.65
N ILE A 209 3.46 17.79 -16.62
CA ILE A 209 2.83 18.41 -15.45
C ILE A 209 1.96 19.61 -15.86
N ASP A 210 2.48 20.53 -16.68
CA ASP A 210 1.76 21.72 -17.14
C ASP A 210 0.53 21.36 -17.98
N ARG A 211 0.61 20.28 -18.75
CA ARG A 211 -0.51 19.77 -19.55
C ARG A 211 -1.59 19.13 -18.68
N LEU A 212 -1.21 18.39 -17.64
CA LEU A 212 -2.14 17.70 -16.73
C LEU A 212 -2.78 18.69 -15.74
N TYR A 213 -2.00 19.66 -15.26
CA TYR A 213 -2.39 20.59 -14.22
C TYR A 213 -2.08 22.04 -14.65
N PRO A 214 -2.96 22.66 -15.46
CA PRO A 214 -2.72 23.99 -16.02
C PRO A 214 -2.59 25.11 -14.98
N ASN A 215 -3.06 24.87 -13.75
CA ASN A 215 -2.89 25.76 -12.63
C ASN A 215 -2.96 24.99 -11.30
N GLN A 216 -2.48 25.62 -10.23
CA GLN A 216 -2.41 25.03 -8.89
C GLN A 216 -3.79 24.66 -8.35
N GLU A 217 -4.82 25.46 -8.65
CA GLU A 217 -6.19 25.18 -8.22
C GLU A 217 -6.72 23.87 -8.83
N ALA A 218 -6.45 23.61 -10.10
CA ALA A 218 -6.83 22.37 -10.77
C ALA A 218 -6.16 21.14 -10.13
N TYR A 219 -4.86 21.23 -9.81
CA TYR A 219 -4.14 20.16 -9.11
C TYR A 219 -4.71 19.91 -7.71
N VAL A 220 -4.85 20.96 -6.90
CA VAL A 220 -5.34 20.84 -5.52
C VAL A 220 -6.78 20.33 -5.48
N ASN A 221 -7.65 20.76 -6.39
CA ASN A 221 -9.02 20.28 -6.47
C ASN A 221 -9.08 18.79 -6.84
N ALA A 222 -8.28 18.35 -7.80
CA ALA A 222 -8.17 16.93 -8.14
C ALA A 222 -7.68 16.08 -6.95
N VAL A 223 -6.71 16.58 -6.16
CA VAL A 223 -6.27 15.90 -4.94
C VAL A 223 -7.40 15.84 -3.91
N LYS A 224 -8.12 16.94 -3.68
CA LYS A 224 -9.23 17.00 -2.72
C LYS A 224 -10.38 16.06 -3.07
N GLU A 225 -10.70 15.93 -4.35
CA GLU A 225 -11.73 15.00 -4.85
C GLU A 225 -11.36 13.55 -4.47
N VAL A 226 -10.19 13.08 -4.88
CA VAL A 226 -9.72 11.71 -4.59
C VAL A 226 -9.56 11.46 -3.09
N VAL A 227 -9.10 12.45 -2.33
CA VAL A 227 -8.99 12.33 -0.87
C VAL A 227 -10.36 12.21 -0.21
N SER A 228 -11.36 12.95 -0.69
CA SER A 228 -12.72 12.89 -0.15
C SER A 228 -13.35 11.53 -0.43
N GLU A 229 -13.22 11.01 -1.65
CA GLU A 229 -13.66 9.67 -2.03
C GLU A 229 -13.00 8.59 -1.14
N ASN A 230 -11.67 8.64 -0.97
CA ASN A 230 -10.96 7.67 -0.12
C ASN A 230 -11.37 7.74 1.36
N ILE A 231 -11.85 8.89 1.85
CA ILE A 231 -12.41 9.02 3.21
C ILE A 231 -13.80 8.39 3.27
N GLU A 232 -14.66 8.68 2.29
CA GLU A 232 -16.03 8.15 2.20
C GLU A 232 -16.03 6.62 2.08
N ASP A 233 -15.12 6.07 1.26
CA ASP A 233 -14.91 4.63 1.10
C ASP A 233 -14.22 3.98 2.32
N GLY A 234 -13.71 4.80 3.25
CA GLY A 234 -13.03 4.35 4.45
C GLY A 234 -11.62 3.79 4.22
N TYR A 235 -10.99 4.11 3.10
CA TYR A 235 -9.64 3.66 2.75
C TYR A 235 -8.52 4.44 3.43
N ILE A 236 -8.79 5.67 3.88
CA ILE A 236 -7.85 6.47 4.66
C ILE A 236 -8.53 7.10 5.87
N LEU A 237 -7.72 7.57 6.83
CA LEU A 237 -8.20 8.27 8.03
C LEU A 237 -8.11 9.80 7.85
N PRO A 238 -8.91 10.59 8.60
CA PRO A 238 -8.94 12.05 8.44
C PRO A 238 -7.59 12.76 8.55
N TYR A 239 -6.66 12.28 9.38
CA TYR A 239 -5.33 12.89 9.48
C TYR A 239 -4.47 12.65 8.23
N ALA A 240 -4.64 11.50 7.56
CA ALA A 240 -3.94 11.21 6.31
C ALA A 240 -4.50 12.10 5.20
N ALA A 241 -5.83 12.25 5.13
CA ALA A 241 -6.50 13.18 4.23
C ALA A 241 -6.00 14.63 4.41
N GLN A 242 -5.97 15.11 5.66
CA GLN A 242 -5.49 16.46 5.96
C GLN A 242 -4.02 16.65 5.53
N ARG A 243 -3.15 15.68 5.83
CA ARG A 243 -1.74 15.73 5.42
C ARG A 243 -1.60 15.82 3.91
N THR A 244 -2.28 14.95 3.16
CA THR A 244 -2.21 14.93 1.70
C THR A 244 -2.72 16.22 1.07
N ILE A 245 -3.82 16.79 1.57
CA ILE A 245 -4.33 18.07 1.10
C ILE A 245 -3.34 19.22 1.38
N SER A 246 -2.79 19.28 2.60
CA SER A 246 -1.81 20.32 2.95
C SER A 246 -0.51 20.21 2.14
N GLU A 247 -0.04 18.99 1.85
CA GLU A 247 1.11 18.76 0.97
C GLU A 247 0.82 19.25 -0.46
N ALA A 248 -0.40 19.03 -0.98
CA ALA A 248 -0.79 19.50 -2.30
C ALA A 248 -0.88 21.03 -2.37
N GLU A 249 -1.48 21.67 -1.38
CA GLU A 249 -1.59 23.14 -1.28
C GLU A 249 -0.23 23.83 -1.18
N ALA A 250 0.73 23.19 -0.50
CA ALA A 250 2.09 23.70 -0.36
C ALA A 250 2.96 23.47 -1.61
N SER A 251 2.55 22.59 -2.52
CA SER A 251 3.34 22.22 -3.70
C SER A 251 3.45 23.34 -4.74
N ASP A 252 4.47 23.23 -5.61
CA ASP A 252 4.69 24.12 -6.76
C ASP A 252 4.02 23.60 -8.05
N ILE A 253 3.19 22.56 -7.97
CA ILE A 253 2.52 21.98 -9.14
C ILE A 253 1.48 22.97 -9.68
N GLY A 254 1.55 23.25 -10.99
CA GLY A 254 0.66 24.19 -11.66
C GLY A 254 0.87 25.66 -11.27
N ARG A 255 2.05 26.04 -10.78
CA ARG A 255 2.40 27.45 -10.53
C ARG A 255 3.04 28.14 -11.72
#